data_AF-A0A7Y2MJ41-F1
#
_entry.id   AF-A0A7Y2MJ41-F1
#
_cell.length_a   1.000
_cell.length_b   1.000
_cell.length_c   1.000
_cell.angle_alpha   90.00
_cell.angle_beta   90.00
_cell.angle_gamma   90.00
#
_symmetry.space_group_name_H-M   'P 1'
#
loop_
_entity.id
_entity.type
_entity.pdbx_description
1 polymer ?
#
loop_
_entity_poly.entity_id
_entity_poly.type
_entity_poly.pdbx_seq_one_letter_code
_entity_poly.pdbx_strand_id
1 'polypeptide(L)' 'MLIGEIHKMSTLVGWAKYVLLDIRTNKPTCDRFITYRGDTGEAWDRAARFVANDIEKNCIP' A
#
# COMPACT_ATOMS: atom_id res chain seq x y z
N MET A 1 -1.50 13.50 3.80
CA MET A 1 -1.27 13.21 2.36
C MET A 1 -0.80 11.77 2.23
N LEU A 2 -1.41 10.97 1.36
CA LEU A 2 -1.01 9.59 1.12
C LEU A 2 -0.19 9.52 -0.17
N ILE A 3 0.98 8.89 -0.11
CA ILE A 3 1.83 8.60 -1.27
C ILE A 3 2.03 7.09 -1.33
N GLY A 4 1.90 6.50 -2.50
CA GLY A 4 2.09 5.07 -2.71
C GLY A 4 2.90 4.77 -3.96
N GLU A 5 3.60 3.63 -3.93
CA GLU A 5 4.32 3.03 -5.03
C GLU A 5 3.89 1.57 -5.17
N ILE A 6 3.70 1.12 -6.40
CA ILE A 6 3.41 -0.27 -6.72
C ILE A 6 4.45 -0.75 -7.72
N HIS A 7 5.01 -1.94 -7.48
CA HIS A 7 6.02 -2.52 -8.34
C HIS A 7 5.74 -3.99 -8.62
N LYS A 8 5.87 -4.39 -9.88
CA LYS A 8 5.80 -5.80 -10.30
C LYS A 8 7.21 -6.36 -10.36
N MET A 9 7.53 -7.29 -9.45
CA MET A 9 8.85 -7.92 -9.38
C MET A 9 8.99 -9.07 -10.38
N SER A 10 7.92 -9.84 -10.59
CA SER A 10 7.88 -11.00 -11.47
C SER A 10 6.44 -11.26 -11.93
N THR A 11 6.21 -12.35 -12.67
CA THR A 11 4.88 -12.75 -13.12
C THR A 11 3.91 -12.85 -11.95
N LEU A 12 4.26 -13.55 -10.87
CA LEU A 12 3.32 -13.83 -9.77
C LEU A 12 3.59 -13.03 -8.48
N VAL A 13 4.54 -12.10 -8.47
CA VAL A 13 4.92 -11.38 -7.24
C VAL A 13 5.01 -9.89 -7.51
N GLY A 14 4.30 -9.12 -6.68
CA GLY A 14 4.38 -7.67 -6.64
C GLY A 14 4.49 -7.16 -5.21
N TRP A 15 4.80 -5.88 -5.08
CA TRP A 15 4.76 -5.19 -3.79
C TRP A 15 4.10 -3.83 -3.93
N ALA A 16 3.59 -3.33 -2.81
CA ALA A 16 3.14 -1.96 -2.66
C ALA A 16 3.78 -1.35 -1.41
N LYS A 17 4.33 -0.15 -1.57
CA LYS A 17 4.80 0.68 -0.46
C LYS A 17 3.93 1.91 -0.37
N TYR A 18 3.58 2.34 0.84
CA TYR A 18 2.88 3.60 1.02
C TYR A 18 3.26 4.30 2.31
N VAL A 19 3.17 5.63 2.26
CA VAL A 19 3.53 6.53 3.34
C VAL A 19 2.39 7.53 3.55
N LEU A 20 1.96 7.68 4.80
CA LEU A 20 1.08 8.76 5.22
C LEU A 20 1.93 9.88 5.81
N LEU A 21 1.80 11.08 5.23
CA LEU A 21 2.49 12.29 5.68
C LEU A 21 1.50 13.24 6.38
N ASP A 22 1.90 13.78 7.53
CA ASP A 22 1.28 14.96 8.11
C ASP A 22 1.70 16.19 7.30
N ILE A 23 0.72 16.90 6.74
CA ILE A 23 0.95 18.05 5.85
C ILE A 23 1.51 19.26 6.61
N ARG A 24 1.21 19.39 7.90
CA ARG A 24 1.66 20.54 8.70
C ARG A 24 3.13 20.43 9.07
N THR A 25 3.56 19.22 9.42
CA THR A 25 4.94 18.96 9.86
C THR A 25 5.82 18.40 8.75
N ASN A 26 5.22 17.97 7.64
CA ASN A 26 5.85 17.25 6.53
C ASN A 26 6.61 15.99 6.99
N LYS A 27 6.12 15.32 8.03
CA LYS A 27 6.71 14.11 8.60
C LYS A 27 5.86 12.88 8.32
N PRO A 28 6.47 11.69 8.12
CA PRO A 28 5.73 10.45 8.00
C PRO A 28 5.11 10.06 9.34
N THR A 29 3.81 9.77 9.30
CA THR A 29 3.03 9.24 10.42
C THR A 29 2.76 7.74 10.25
N CYS A 30 2.86 7.21 9.04
CA CYS A 30 2.80 5.78 8.74
C CYS A 30 3.72 5.47 7.55
N ASP A 31 4.49 4.38 7.61
CA ASP A 31 5.25 3.81 6.48
C ASP A 31 5.02 2.31 6.49
N ARG A 32 4.47 1.77 5.40
CA ARG A 32 4.13 0.35 5.27
C ARG A 32 4.60 -0.19 3.93
N PHE A 33 5.02 -1.45 3.98
CA PHE A 33 5.45 -2.22 2.83
C PHE A 33 4.72 -3.56 2.85
N ILE A 34 4.05 -3.88 1.75
CA ILE A 34 3.31 -5.14 1.60
C ILE A 34 3.74 -5.85 0.33
N THR A 35 3.72 -7.18 0.38
CA THR A 35 3.89 -8.03 -0.80
C THR A 35 2.58 -8.75 -1.10
N TYR A 36 2.30 -8.97 -2.38
CA TYR A 36 1.13 -9.71 -2.82
C TYR A 36 1.50 -10.64 -3.98
N ARG A 37 0.64 -11.64 -4.22
CA ARG A 37 0.85 -12.65 -5.25
C ARG A 37 -0.30 -12.70 -6.24
N GLY A 38 0.04 -13.01 -7.48
CA GLY A 38 -0.88 -13.12 -8.61
C GLY A 38 -0.81 -11.94 -9.57
N ASP A 39 -1.13 -12.20 -10.83
CA ASP A 39 -1.20 -11.22 -11.92
C ASP A 39 -2.56 -11.15 -12.61
N THR A 40 -3.57 -11.81 -12.05
CA THR A 40 -4.96 -11.69 -12.49
C THR A 40 -5.59 -10.42 -11.94
N GLY A 41 -6.61 -9.88 -12.62
CA GLY A 41 -7.36 -8.72 -12.12
C GLY A 41 -7.92 -8.93 -10.72
N GLU A 42 -8.39 -10.14 -10.41
CA GLU A 42 -8.87 -10.48 -9.05
C GLU A 42 -7.76 -10.36 -7.99
N ALA A 43 -6.53 -10.80 -8.31
CA ALA A 43 -5.40 -10.66 -7.38
C ALA A 43 -5.08 -9.18 -7.11
N TRP A 44 -5.16 -8.34 -8.14
CA TRP A 44 -5.00 -6.89 -8.02
C TRP A 44 -6.11 -6.26 -7.16
N ASP A 45 -7.37 -6.64 -7.38
CA ASP A 45 -8.50 -6.14 -6.58
C ASP A 45 -8.37 -6.52 -5.10
N ARG A 46 -7.95 -7.75 -4.81
CA ARG A 46 -7.70 -8.21 -3.45
C ARG A 46 -6.55 -7.44 -2.82
N ALA A 47 -5.46 -7.20 -3.55
CA ALA A 47 -4.33 -6.40 -3.07
C ALA A 47 -4.74 -4.96 -2.77
N ALA A 48 -5.53 -4.32 -3.65
CA ALA A 48 -6.03 -2.97 -3.45
C ALA A 48 -6.93 -2.86 -2.21
N ARG A 49 -7.88 -3.80 -2.05
CA ARG A 49 -8.75 -3.86 -0.86
C ARG A 49 -7.95 -4.09 0.41
N PHE A 50 -6.92 -4.94 0.35
CA PHE A 50 -6.04 -5.17 1.49
C PHE A 50 -5.29 -3.89 1.88
N VAL A 51 -4.70 -3.16 0.93
CA VAL A 51 -4.01 -1.88 1.18
C VAL A 51 -4.95 -0.87 1.82
N ALA A 52 -6.15 -0.68 1.26
CA ALA A 52 -7.12 0.27 1.78
C ALA A 52 -7.50 -0.04 3.24
N ASN A 53 -7.85 -1.31 3.50
CA ASN A 53 -8.17 -1.77 4.85
C ASN A 53 -6.99 -1.65 5.82
N ASP A 54 -5.77 -1.87 5.35
CA ASP A 54 -4.57 -1.75 6.18
C ASP A 54 -4.30 -0.29 6.56
N ILE A 55 -4.47 0.64 5.62
CA ILE A 55 -4.37 2.08 5.88
C ILE A 55 -5.40 2.50 6.93
N GLU A 56 -6.67 2.13 6.75
CA GLU A 56 -7.75 2.48 7.68
C GLU A 56 -7.49 1.96 9.09
N LYS A 57 -7.01 0.71 9.21
CA LYS A 57 -6.83 0.07 10.52
C LYS A 57 -5.56 0.50 11.25
N ASN A 58 -4.51 0.86 10.53
CA ASN A 58 -3.18 0.97 11.12
C ASN A 58 -2.51 2.33 10.92
N CYS A 59 -2.98 3.16 9.98
CA CYS A 59 -2.36 4.45 9.67
C CYS A 59 -3.24 5.65 9.99
N ILE A 60 -4.56 5.46 10.12
CA ILE A 60 -5.52 6.51 10.48
C ILE A 60 -5.90 6.31 11.96
N PRO A 61 -5.74 7.35 12.81
CA PRO A 61 -6.15 7.28 14.21
C PRO A 61 -7.67 7.31 14.41
#